data_AF-A0A8K0JUD2-F1
#
_entry.id   AF-A0A8K0JUD2-F1
#
_cell.length_a   1.000
_cell.length_b   1.000
_cell.length_c   1.000
_cell.angle_alpha   90.00
_cell.angle_beta   90.00
_cell.angle_gamma   90.00
#
_symmetry.space_group_name_H-M   'P 1'
#
loop_
_entity.id
_entity.type
_entity.pdbx_description
1 polymer ?
#
loop_
_entity_poly.entity_id
_entity_poly.type
_entity_poly.pdbx_seq_one_letter_code
_entity_poly.pdbx_strand_id
1 'polypeptide(L)'
;MARYGQRPENALKRANEFIEVMKPARALDTLYEVFRNKKWAYSWSESVLEPIMFKYLDLCVELKKSHVAKEGLFQYRNMFQSVNVGSLENVIRFYLRTAEERTEAAREQSQQAVVDIDDLDNLATPESILLSAVSGEDAQDRSDRTILTPWVKFLWESYCQCLELLRTNAHVETLYHDIARMTFAFCLKYNRKTEFRKLCDKLRKHLEDIVKLPSSGTNVSINKPETQQLNLDTRLVQLESAIQMELWQEAYKAIEDIHGLMNLSKKMPVPKTMANYYQKLAMVFWKAGNYLFHAAALLKLFQLSREMKKNITQEEIQKMACRVLLATLSIPLPSAHPEFDRFIETDKSPMEKAQRLAVLLGLPQPPTRASLLRDMVRLNVVMLATPQLQDLHRWLEVEFHPLLLCSRVQTVIDALHAEHLQQVALEEAAAAAKMQEKVAAAAAVAAASGAEDGEQTAPPLPPPPAPAPVPLPSSTTALTLYQYVPALKDVTLMRLIRQVSQVYQTIEFSRLLDLARFTTPFYLERLLVECVRHNDMQIRIDHGRHCVHFGMDLSESQREDRPEGPTLQSMPSEQVRNQLVTMCNVLNRAMAVINPHQRKLSMYFEYIEIILKVQHLLYLTGAERCTESTDGETI
;
A
#
# COMPACT_ATOMS: atom_id res chain seq x y z
N MET A 1 40.46 -17.60 -38.48
CA MET A 1 41.76 -17.34 -37.81
C MET A 1 42.09 -15.86 -37.99
N ALA A 2 42.43 -15.17 -36.89
CA ALA A 2 42.33 -13.71 -36.71
C ALA A 2 42.96 -12.86 -37.83
N ARG A 3 42.14 -12.09 -38.56
CA ARG A 3 42.58 -11.19 -39.64
C ARG A 3 43.05 -9.80 -39.17
N TYR A 4 42.99 -9.51 -37.87
CA TYR A 4 43.18 -8.15 -37.33
C TYR A 4 44.19 -8.14 -36.18
N GLY A 5 45.38 -8.70 -36.41
CA GLY A 5 46.43 -8.72 -35.42
C GLY A 5 47.12 -7.37 -35.30
N GLN A 6 46.79 -6.55 -34.29
CA GLN A 6 47.76 -5.97 -33.34
C GLN A 6 47.16 -4.91 -32.41
N ARG A 7 46.20 -4.07 -32.85
CA ARG A 7 45.61 -2.99 -32.03
C ARG A 7 44.06 -2.95 -32.10
N PRO A 8 43.35 -2.83 -30.95
CA PRO A 8 41.88 -2.72 -30.91
C PRO A 8 41.31 -1.54 -31.70
N GLU A 9 42.05 -0.44 -31.80
CA GLU A 9 41.69 0.77 -32.56
C GLU A 9 41.42 0.49 -34.04
N ASN A 10 42.11 -0.49 -34.63
CA ASN A 10 41.92 -0.88 -36.03
C ASN A 10 40.54 -1.53 -36.25
N ALA A 11 40.00 -2.20 -35.24
CA ALA A 11 38.65 -2.75 -35.30
C ALA A 11 37.60 -1.64 -35.33
N LEU A 12 37.81 -0.54 -34.60
CA LEU A 12 36.92 0.63 -34.61
C LEU A 12 36.91 1.32 -35.98
N LYS A 13 38.09 1.58 -36.56
CA LYS A 13 38.19 2.17 -37.90
C LYS A 13 37.47 1.33 -38.95
N ARG A 14 37.70 0.02 -38.93
CA ARG A 14 37.06 -0.91 -39.86
C ARG A 14 35.55 -1.04 -39.65
N ALA A 15 35.09 -0.96 -38.41
CA ALA A 15 33.65 -0.92 -38.12
C ALA A 15 33.03 0.34 -38.74
N ASN A 16 33.68 1.51 -38.64
CA ASN A 16 33.23 2.74 -39.28
C ASN A 16 33.21 2.62 -40.81
N GLU A 17 34.24 2.04 -41.44
CA GLU A 17 34.23 1.74 -42.88
C GLU A 17 33.04 0.87 -43.30
N PHE A 18 32.67 -0.14 -42.50
CA PHE A 18 31.50 -0.97 -42.79
C PHE A 18 30.17 -0.23 -42.59
N ILE A 19 30.11 0.74 -41.67
CA ILE A 19 28.94 1.60 -41.46
C ILE A 19 28.76 2.53 -42.66
N GLU A 20 29.84 3.13 -43.17
CA GLU A 20 29.81 3.96 -44.38
C GLU A 20 29.30 3.18 -45.61
N VAL A 21 29.59 1.87 -45.67
CA VAL A 21 29.12 0.97 -46.73
C VAL A 21 27.73 0.38 -46.43
N MET A 22 26.99 0.92 -45.44
CA MET A 22 25.64 0.48 -45.05
C MET A 22 25.56 -1.01 -44.68
N LYS A 23 26.63 -1.57 -44.08
CA LYS A 23 26.69 -2.96 -43.61
C LYS A 23 26.88 -3.05 -42.09
N PRO A 24 25.90 -2.58 -41.29
CA PRO A 24 26.01 -2.52 -39.83
C PRO A 24 26.20 -3.90 -39.18
N ALA A 25 25.64 -4.97 -39.76
CA ALA A 25 25.83 -6.33 -39.23
C ALA A 25 27.30 -6.79 -39.26
N ARG A 26 28.04 -6.49 -40.33
CA ARG A 26 29.47 -6.83 -40.43
C ARG A 26 30.36 -5.94 -39.56
N ALA A 27 29.96 -4.68 -39.39
CA ALA A 27 30.59 -3.78 -38.43
C ALA A 27 30.48 -4.37 -37.01
N LEU A 28 29.28 -4.82 -36.62
CA LEU A 28 29.04 -5.45 -35.33
C LEU A 28 29.87 -6.72 -35.14
N ASP A 29 29.92 -7.62 -36.13
CA ASP A 29 30.73 -8.85 -36.05
C ASP A 29 32.23 -8.54 -35.85
N THR A 30 32.73 -7.49 -36.51
CA THR A 30 34.13 -7.04 -36.36
C THR A 30 34.44 -6.57 -34.95
N LEU A 31 33.52 -5.82 -34.32
CA LEU A 31 33.65 -5.38 -32.94
C LEU A 31 33.43 -6.52 -31.94
N TYR A 32 32.53 -7.46 -32.23
CA TYR A 32 32.28 -8.65 -31.40
C TYR A 32 33.54 -9.52 -31.26
N GLU A 33 34.32 -9.67 -32.35
CA GLU A 33 35.58 -10.41 -32.31
C GLU A 33 36.60 -9.82 -31.31
N VAL A 34 36.55 -8.51 -31.06
CA VAL A 34 37.45 -7.82 -30.11
C VAL A 34 37.21 -8.35 -28.69
N PHE A 35 35.94 -8.43 -28.27
CA PHE A 35 35.57 -8.85 -26.92
C PHE A 35 35.55 -10.37 -26.74
N ARG A 36 35.47 -11.15 -27.83
CA ARG A 36 35.60 -12.61 -27.78
C ARG A 36 37.04 -13.07 -27.51
N ASN A 37 38.04 -12.27 -27.91
CA ASN A 37 39.45 -12.66 -27.85
C ASN A 37 40.07 -12.36 -26.46
N LYS A 38 40.23 -13.39 -25.64
CA LYS A 38 40.83 -13.30 -24.29
C LYS A 38 42.22 -12.65 -24.26
N LYS A 39 43.00 -12.68 -25.35
CA LYS A 39 44.34 -12.05 -25.40
C LYS A 39 44.27 -10.52 -25.33
N TRP A 40 43.22 -9.89 -25.87
CA TRP A 40 43.08 -8.43 -25.88
C TRP A 40 42.46 -7.91 -24.59
N ALA A 41 41.67 -8.73 -23.91
CA ALA A 41 40.90 -8.38 -22.72
C ALA A 41 41.76 -7.89 -21.51
N TYR A 42 43.04 -8.24 -21.43
CA TYR A 42 43.90 -7.87 -20.30
C TYR A 42 45.12 -7.03 -20.70
N SER A 43 45.27 -6.71 -21.98
CA SER A 43 46.49 -6.07 -22.51
C SER A 43 46.33 -4.57 -22.79
N TRP A 44 45.10 -4.03 -22.74
CA TRP A 44 44.78 -2.67 -23.20
C TRP A 44 44.02 -1.88 -22.15
N SER A 45 44.26 -0.56 -22.09
CA SER A 45 43.62 0.35 -21.16
C SER A 45 42.16 0.63 -21.54
N GLU A 46 41.38 1.00 -20.52
CA GLU A 46 39.99 1.45 -20.62
C GLU A 46 39.75 2.49 -21.71
N SER A 47 40.62 3.51 -21.80
CA SER A 47 40.52 4.62 -22.76
C SER A 47 40.44 4.18 -24.22
N VAL A 48 40.97 2.99 -24.55
CA VAL A 48 40.92 2.43 -25.90
C VAL A 48 39.67 1.55 -26.08
N LEU A 49 39.26 0.83 -25.04
CA LEU A 49 38.19 -0.16 -25.11
C LEU A 49 36.79 0.43 -24.88
N GLU A 50 36.66 1.52 -24.12
CA GLU A 50 35.38 2.18 -23.84
C GLU A 50 34.73 2.76 -25.12
N PRO A 51 35.44 3.51 -26.00
CA PRO A 51 34.84 3.99 -27.26
C PRO A 51 34.41 2.85 -28.21
N ILE A 52 35.17 1.75 -28.22
CA ILE A 52 34.84 0.54 -28.98
C ILE A 52 33.55 -0.07 -28.45
N MET A 53 33.40 -0.12 -27.12
CA MET A 53 32.20 -0.65 -26.48
C MET A 53 30.98 0.24 -26.71
N PHE A 54 31.13 1.57 -26.65
CA PHE A 54 30.04 2.48 -27.02
C PHE A 54 29.55 2.24 -28.44
N LYS A 55 30.46 2.13 -29.42
CA LYS A 55 30.05 1.89 -30.81
C LYS A 55 29.47 0.49 -31.02
N TYR A 56 29.98 -0.51 -30.32
CA TYR A 56 29.43 -1.86 -30.32
C TYR A 56 27.99 -1.90 -29.79
N LEU A 57 27.70 -1.19 -28.70
CA LEU A 57 26.36 -1.14 -28.10
C LEU A 57 25.39 -0.32 -28.94
N ASP A 58 25.84 0.78 -29.54
CA ASP A 58 25.05 1.58 -30.50
C ASP A 58 24.55 0.70 -31.66
N LEU A 59 25.45 -0.09 -32.28
CA LEU A 59 25.08 -1.05 -33.33
C LEU A 59 24.18 -2.19 -32.84
N CYS A 60 24.36 -2.66 -31.59
CA CYS A 60 23.47 -3.65 -31.00
C CYS A 60 22.05 -3.11 -30.84
N VAL A 61 21.88 -1.85 -30.45
CA VAL A 61 20.58 -1.18 -30.31
C VAL A 61 19.93 -0.99 -31.68
N GLU A 62 20.68 -0.49 -32.67
CA GLU A 62 20.18 -0.28 -34.03
C GLU A 62 19.66 -1.58 -34.66
N LEU A 63 20.39 -2.68 -34.48
CA LEU A 63 20.02 -4.00 -34.99
C LEU A 63 19.08 -4.79 -34.07
N LYS A 64 18.69 -4.23 -32.92
CA LYS A 64 17.84 -4.88 -31.89
C LYS A 64 18.37 -6.25 -31.41
N LYS A 65 19.70 -6.43 -31.38
CA LYS A 65 20.36 -7.69 -30.99
C LYS A 65 20.70 -7.71 -29.49
N SER A 66 19.69 -7.91 -28.65
CA SER A 66 19.85 -7.89 -27.18
C SER A 66 20.83 -8.96 -26.66
N HIS A 67 20.76 -10.19 -27.19
CA HIS A 67 21.66 -11.28 -26.78
C HIS A 67 23.15 -10.98 -27.03
N VAL A 68 23.46 -10.32 -28.15
CA VAL A 68 24.84 -9.91 -28.49
C VAL A 68 25.32 -8.82 -27.54
N ALA A 69 24.47 -7.85 -27.21
CA ALA A 69 24.77 -6.83 -26.22
C ALA A 69 25.09 -7.46 -24.85
N LYS A 70 24.27 -8.41 -24.38
CA LYS A 70 24.51 -9.16 -23.13
C LYS A 70 25.88 -9.82 -23.09
N GLU A 71 26.26 -10.54 -24.15
CA GLU A 71 27.55 -11.23 -24.20
C GLU A 71 28.72 -10.25 -24.15
N GLY A 72 28.65 -9.15 -24.90
CA GLY A 72 29.67 -8.09 -24.89
C GLY A 72 29.81 -7.44 -23.52
N LEU A 73 28.69 -7.06 -22.89
CA LEU A 73 28.66 -6.48 -21.55
C LEU A 73 29.18 -7.46 -20.48
N PHE A 74 28.90 -8.76 -20.62
CA PHE A 74 29.44 -9.78 -19.72
C PHE A 74 30.97 -9.85 -19.76
N GLN A 75 31.56 -9.81 -20.96
CA GLN A 75 33.02 -9.78 -21.11
C GLN A 75 33.60 -8.49 -20.54
N TYR A 76 33.01 -7.34 -20.87
CA TYR A 76 33.49 -6.04 -20.40
C TYR A 76 33.42 -5.90 -18.88
N ARG A 77 32.35 -6.39 -18.25
CA ARG A 77 32.25 -6.47 -16.78
C ARG A 77 33.42 -7.26 -16.20
N ASN A 78 33.71 -8.46 -16.71
CA ASN A 78 34.78 -9.29 -16.16
C ASN A 78 36.16 -8.62 -16.28
N MET A 79 36.35 -7.74 -17.27
CA MET A 79 37.59 -6.99 -17.48
C MET A 79 37.75 -5.82 -16.50
N PHE A 80 36.68 -5.05 -16.25
CA PHE A 80 36.77 -3.76 -15.55
C PHE A 80 36.16 -3.73 -14.14
N GLN A 81 35.41 -4.75 -13.72
CA GLN A 81 34.72 -4.75 -12.41
C GLN A 81 35.63 -4.57 -11.19
N SER A 82 36.92 -4.91 -11.29
CA SER A 82 37.91 -4.72 -10.21
C SER A 82 38.95 -3.63 -10.51
N VAL A 83 38.91 -3.04 -11.71
CA VAL A 83 39.92 -2.07 -12.18
C VAL A 83 39.32 -0.67 -12.24
N ASN A 84 38.26 -0.49 -13.01
CA ASN A 84 37.51 0.76 -13.08
C ASN A 84 36.01 0.47 -13.21
N VAL A 85 35.32 0.58 -12.08
CA VAL A 85 33.87 0.39 -11.99
C VAL A 85 33.13 1.50 -12.74
N GLY A 86 33.62 2.74 -12.70
CA GLY A 86 32.98 3.89 -13.33
C GLY A 86 32.85 3.75 -14.85
N SER A 87 33.85 3.17 -15.52
CA SER A 87 33.76 2.86 -16.96
C SER A 87 32.62 1.91 -17.28
N LEU A 88 32.49 0.84 -16.49
CA LEU A 88 31.39 -0.12 -16.63
C LEU A 88 30.04 0.56 -16.40
N GLU A 89 29.94 1.48 -15.43
CA GLU A 89 28.70 2.23 -15.20
C GLU A 89 28.35 3.13 -16.39
N ASN A 90 29.33 3.86 -16.95
CA ASN A 90 29.13 4.74 -18.10
C ASN A 90 28.64 3.96 -19.33
N VAL A 91 29.28 2.82 -19.62
CA VAL A 91 28.92 1.94 -20.74
C VAL A 91 27.48 1.43 -20.61
N ILE A 92 27.08 0.98 -19.42
CA ILE A 92 25.72 0.47 -19.19
C ILE A 92 24.68 1.60 -19.24
N ARG A 93 24.97 2.75 -18.64
CA ARG A 93 24.09 3.94 -18.69
C ARG A 93 23.91 4.42 -20.13
N PHE A 94 24.99 4.45 -20.94
CA PHE A 94 24.91 4.78 -22.35
C PHE A 94 24.01 3.81 -23.12
N TYR A 95 24.20 2.49 -22.94
CA TYR A 95 23.38 1.48 -23.62
C TYR A 95 21.88 1.65 -23.35
N LEU A 96 21.51 1.80 -22.07
CA LEU A 96 20.11 1.97 -21.68
C LEU A 96 19.54 3.30 -22.19
N ARG A 97 20.30 4.40 -22.09
CA ARG A 97 19.88 5.70 -22.61
C ARG A 97 19.64 5.67 -24.12
N THR A 98 20.56 5.11 -24.90
CA THR A 98 20.39 4.98 -26.36
C THR A 98 19.18 4.12 -26.71
N ALA A 99 18.93 3.03 -25.97
CA ALA A 99 17.74 2.20 -26.16
C ALA A 99 16.43 2.94 -25.81
N GLU A 100 16.44 3.75 -24.74
CA GLU A 100 15.30 4.60 -24.36
C GLU A 100 15.01 5.66 -25.42
N GLU A 101 16.04 6.40 -25.88
CA GLU A 101 15.92 7.43 -26.92
C GLU A 101 15.36 6.85 -28.23
N ARG A 102 15.84 5.67 -28.65
CA ARG A 102 15.30 4.99 -29.85
C ARG A 102 13.85 4.52 -29.66
N THR A 103 13.47 4.12 -28.46
CA THR A 103 12.09 3.71 -28.16
C THR A 103 11.15 4.92 -28.13
N GLU A 104 11.59 6.07 -27.64
CA GLU A 104 10.79 7.30 -27.69
C GLU A 104 10.63 7.81 -29.13
N ALA A 105 11.69 7.80 -29.94
CA ALA A 105 11.59 8.13 -31.36
C ALA A 105 10.59 7.22 -32.10
N ALA A 106 10.56 5.92 -31.77
CA ALA A 106 9.58 4.99 -32.33
C ALA A 106 8.14 5.27 -31.85
N ARG A 107 7.98 5.83 -30.66
CA ARG A 107 6.68 6.26 -30.13
C ARG A 107 6.16 7.48 -30.88
N GLU A 108 7.00 8.48 -31.09
CA GLU A 108 6.68 9.66 -31.90
C GLU A 108 6.33 9.27 -33.33
N GLN A 109 7.10 8.36 -33.94
CA GLN A 109 6.80 7.80 -35.26
C GLN A 109 5.45 7.07 -35.31
N SER A 110 5.12 6.30 -34.26
CA SER A 110 3.83 5.59 -34.17
C SER A 110 2.64 6.54 -34.10
N GLN A 111 2.78 7.63 -33.33
CA GLN A 111 1.77 8.68 -33.21
C GLN A 111 1.59 9.44 -34.54
N GLN A 112 2.70 9.81 -35.19
CA GLN A 112 2.66 10.49 -36.48
C GLN A 112 1.97 9.64 -37.54
N ALA A 113 2.23 8.32 -37.57
CA ALA A 113 1.60 7.42 -38.54
C ALA A 113 0.07 7.36 -38.42
N VAL A 114 -0.49 7.58 -37.23
CA VAL A 114 -1.96 7.65 -37.05
C VAL A 114 -2.52 8.96 -37.57
N VAL A 115 -1.84 10.08 -37.29
CA VAL A 115 -2.22 11.40 -37.81
C VAL A 115 -2.25 11.41 -39.34
N ASP A 116 -1.23 10.81 -39.97
CA ASP A 116 -1.15 10.71 -41.43
C ASP A 116 -2.27 9.83 -42.03
N ILE A 117 -2.81 8.86 -41.27
CA ILE A 117 -3.94 8.01 -41.69
C ILE A 117 -5.27 8.74 -41.52
N ASP A 118 -5.43 9.52 -40.45
CA ASP A 118 -6.67 10.27 -40.16
C ASP A 118 -6.85 11.50 -41.07
N ASP A 119 -5.78 12.03 -41.68
CA ASP A 119 -5.82 13.12 -42.68
C ASP A 119 -6.40 12.67 -44.04
N LEU A 120 -6.57 11.37 -44.25
CA LEU A 120 -7.34 10.85 -45.38
C LEU A 120 -8.83 10.96 -45.03
N ASP A 121 -9.58 11.77 -45.79
CA ASP A 121 -11.02 12.09 -45.65
C ASP A 121 -12.02 10.88 -45.58
N ASN A 122 -11.53 9.65 -45.41
CA ASN A 122 -12.31 8.42 -45.40
C ASN A 122 -12.23 7.71 -44.03
N LEU A 123 -12.78 8.37 -42.99
CA LEU A 123 -12.81 7.91 -41.59
C LEU A 123 -13.51 6.55 -41.36
N ALA A 124 -14.29 6.07 -42.32
CA ALA A 124 -15.12 4.87 -42.20
C ALA A 124 -14.84 3.88 -43.33
N THR A 125 -13.61 3.35 -43.39
CA THR A 125 -13.34 2.21 -44.28
C THR A 125 -14.12 0.97 -43.82
N PRO A 126 -14.70 0.18 -44.73
CA PRO A 126 -15.41 -1.05 -44.37
C PRO A 126 -14.55 -2.00 -43.51
N GLU A 127 -13.24 -2.01 -43.72
CA GLU A 127 -12.26 -2.78 -42.96
C GLU A 127 -12.09 -2.27 -41.52
N SER A 128 -12.08 -0.95 -41.29
CA SER A 128 -11.97 -0.39 -39.93
C SER A 128 -13.21 -0.70 -39.10
N ILE A 129 -14.39 -0.66 -39.72
CA ILE A 129 -15.67 -1.01 -39.09
C ILE A 129 -15.66 -2.50 -38.69
N LEU A 130 -15.25 -3.39 -39.59
CA LEU A 130 -15.15 -4.83 -39.29
C LEU A 130 -14.16 -5.11 -38.16
N LEU A 131 -13.01 -4.42 -38.12
CA LEU A 131 -12.06 -4.55 -37.03
C LEU A 131 -12.63 -4.05 -35.70
N SER A 132 -13.32 -2.90 -35.70
CA SER A 132 -13.95 -2.34 -34.49
C SER A 132 -15.07 -3.20 -33.92
N ALA A 133 -15.74 -4.00 -34.77
CA ALA A 133 -16.79 -4.93 -34.33
C ALA A 133 -16.22 -6.20 -33.65
N VAL A 134 -14.95 -6.54 -33.92
CA VAL A 134 -14.28 -7.75 -33.38
C VAL A 134 -13.36 -7.41 -32.21
N SER A 135 -12.65 -6.28 -32.27
CA SER A 135 -11.78 -5.79 -31.20
C SER A 135 -12.04 -4.33 -30.88
N GLY A 136 -11.93 -3.97 -29.60
CA GLY A 136 -11.94 -2.58 -29.15
C GLY A 136 -10.59 -1.88 -29.33
N GLU A 137 -9.71 -2.38 -30.21
CA GLU A 137 -8.38 -1.80 -30.46
C GLU A 137 -8.51 -0.64 -31.46
N ASP A 138 -8.07 0.54 -31.06
CA ASP A 138 -8.10 1.74 -31.90
C ASP A 138 -6.95 1.73 -32.94
N ALA A 139 -6.89 2.75 -33.80
CA ALA A 139 -5.83 2.86 -34.80
C ALA A 139 -4.43 3.04 -34.15
N GLN A 140 -4.37 3.71 -32.99
CA GLN A 140 -3.15 3.93 -32.22
C GLN A 140 -2.58 2.62 -31.68
N ASP A 141 -3.40 1.76 -31.09
CA ASP A 141 -3.00 0.45 -30.57
C ASP A 141 -2.39 -0.43 -31.68
N ARG A 142 -2.94 -0.37 -32.90
CA ARG A 142 -2.43 -1.12 -34.07
C ARG A 142 -1.10 -0.59 -34.57
N SER A 143 -0.95 0.74 -34.65
CA SER A 143 0.31 1.40 -34.99
C SER A 143 1.39 1.07 -33.95
N ASP A 144 1.05 1.20 -32.66
CA ASP A 144 1.93 0.89 -31.53
C ASP A 144 2.36 -0.56 -31.52
N ARG A 145 1.49 -1.49 -31.93
CA ARG A 145 1.82 -2.91 -32.04
C ARG A 145 2.84 -3.21 -33.14
N THR A 146 2.84 -2.42 -34.21
CA THR A 146 3.70 -2.62 -35.38
C THR A 146 5.04 -1.91 -35.23
N ILE A 147 5.02 -0.64 -34.79
CA ILE A 147 6.20 0.23 -34.74
C ILE A 147 6.83 0.20 -33.35
N LEU A 148 6.06 0.52 -32.30
CA LEU A 148 6.57 0.74 -30.95
C LEU A 148 6.88 -0.56 -30.19
N THR A 149 6.01 -1.56 -30.27
CA THR A 149 6.08 -2.80 -29.47
C THR A 149 7.40 -3.57 -29.63
N PRO A 150 8.00 -3.71 -30.84
CA PRO A 150 9.33 -4.30 -30.98
C PRO A 150 10.42 -3.58 -30.18
N TRP A 151 10.39 -2.25 -30.15
CA TRP A 151 11.34 -1.44 -29.38
C TRP A 151 11.10 -1.55 -27.88
N VAL A 152 9.85 -1.51 -27.43
CA VAL A 152 9.49 -1.71 -26.02
C VAL A 152 9.94 -3.08 -25.51
N LYS A 153 9.77 -4.14 -26.32
CA LYS A 153 10.28 -5.49 -26.00
C LYS A 153 11.81 -5.51 -25.90
N PHE A 154 12.50 -4.90 -26.86
CA PHE A 154 13.96 -4.80 -26.85
C PHE A 154 14.49 -4.01 -25.64
N LEU A 155 13.84 -2.89 -25.29
CA LEU A 155 14.19 -2.07 -24.13
C LEU A 155 13.97 -2.85 -22.83
N TRP A 156 12.85 -3.55 -22.69
CA TRP A 156 12.58 -4.44 -21.57
C TRP A 156 13.65 -5.54 -21.41
N GLU A 157 14.02 -6.20 -22.50
CA GLU A 157 15.09 -7.21 -22.48
C GLU A 157 16.43 -6.60 -22.07
N SER A 158 16.73 -5.40 -22.55
CA SER A 158 17.94 -4.64 -22.20
C SER A 158 18.03 -4.40 -20.69
N TYR A 159 16.97 -3.89 -20.06
CA TYR A 159 16.91 -3.74 -18.61
C TYR A 159 17.08 -5.07 -17.89
N CYS A 160 16.37 -6.12 -18.33
CA CYS A 160 16.44 -7.44 -17.71
C CYS A 160 17.85 -8.04 -17.73
N GLN A 161 18.58 -7.84 -18.83
CA GLN A 161 19.95 -8.33 -19.01
C GLN A 161 20.93 -7.54 -18.15
N CYS A 162 20.79 -6.21 -18.07
CA CYS A 162 21.59 -5.38 -17.18
C CYS A 162 21.37 -5.75 -15.70
N LEU A 163 20.12 -5.96 -15.27
CA LEU A 163 19.82 -6.41 -13.90
C LEU A 163 20.44 -7.78 -13.60
N GLU A 164 20.35 -8.73 -14.53
CA GLU A 164 20.95 -10.06 -14.39
C GLU A 164 22.49 -9.98 -14.27
N LEU A 165 23.12 -9.08 -15.06
CA LEU A 165 24.56 -8.88 -15.10
C LEU A 165 25.12 -8.34 -13.78
N LEU A 166 24.37 -7.46 -13.11
CA LEU A 166 24.85 -6.69 -11.95
C LEU A 166 24.45 -7.30 -10.59
N ARG A 167 23.49 -8.24 -10.56
CA ARG A 167 22.78 -8.68 -9.33
C ARG A 167 23.64 -9.09 -8.12
N THR A 168 24.84 -9.66 -8.31
CA THR A 168 25.65 -10.19 -7.19
C THR A 168 26.85 -9.32 -6.85
N ASN A 169 27.15 -8.27 -7.62
CA ASN A 169 28.40 -7.53 -7.50
C ASN A 169 28.22 -6.29 -6.61
N ALA A 170 28.97 -6.24 -5.50
CA ALA A 170 28.87 -5.16 -4.52
C ALA A 170 29.36 -3.80 -5.03
N HIS A 171 30.24 -3.77 -6.03
CA HIS A 171 30.81 -2.51 -6.53
C HIS A 171 29.84 -1.69 -7.39
N VAL A 172 28.84 -2.35 -8.00
CA VAL A 172 27.87 -1.76 -8.93
C VAL A 172 26.43 -1.84 -8.39
N GLU A 173 26.30 -1.99 -7.08
CA GLU A 173 25.01 -2.16 -6.41
C GLU A 173 24.12 -0.92 -6.58
N THR A 174 24.70 0.28 -6.49
CA THR A 174 24.02 1.56 -6.73
C THR A 174 23.40 1.59 -8.12
N LEU A 175 24.17 1.25 -9.16
CA LEU A 175 23.70 1.18 -10.53
C LEU A 175 22.61 0.11 -10.72
N TYR A 176 22.74 -1.06 -10.09
CA TYR A 176 21.70 -2.09 -10.15
C TYR A 176 20.35 -1.56 -9.64
N HIS A 177 20.35 -0.86 -8.50
CA HIS A 177 19.13 -0.28 -7.93
C HIS A 177 18.60 0.91 -8.74
N ASP A 178 19.48 1.74 -9.32
CA ASP A 178 19.08 2.78 -10.28
C ASP A 178 18.34 2.17 -11.48
N ILE A 179 18.91 1.11 -12.07
CA ILE A 179 18.31 0.41 -13.21
C ILE A 179 16.97 -0.23 -12.83
N ALA A 180 16.86 -0.83 -11.64
CA ALA A 180 15.60 -1.38 -11.17
C ALA A 180 14.51 -0.29 -11.06
N ARG A 181 14.85 0.88 -10.51
CA ARG A 181 13.96 2.05 -10.45
C ARG A 181 13.57 2.57 -11.83
N MET A 182 14.53 2.69 -12.75
CA MET A 182 14.27 3.08 -14.15
C MET A 182 13.34 2.06 -14.84
N THR A 183 13.51 0.76 -14.57
CA THR A 183 12.66 -0.28 -15.15
C THR A 183 11.22 -0.19 -14.65
N PHE A 184 11.00 0.16 -13.37
CA PHE A 184 9.65 0.44 -12.87
C PHE A 184 9.04 1.68 -13.54
N ALA A 185 9.81 2.75 -13.72
CA ALA A 185 9.36 3.93 -14.45
C ALA A 185 9.02 3.62 -15.91
N PHE A 186 9.79 2.76 -16.57
CA PHE A 186 9.49 2.22 -17.90
C PHE A 186 8.14 1.46 -17.90
N CYS A 187 7.92 0.56 -16.94
CA CYS A 187 6.66 -0.18 -16.85
C CYS A 187 5.46 0.75 -16.66
N LEU A 188 5.62 1.83 -15.89
CA LEU A 188 4.61 2.86 -15.71
C LEU A 188 4.36 3.65 -17.01
N LYS A 189 5.42 4.15 -17.65
CA LYS A 189 5.36 5.00 -18.84
C LYS A 189 4.66 4.31 -20.01
N TYR A 190 4.90 3.01 -20.20
CA TYR A 190 4.30 2.22 -21.30
C TYR A 190 3.16 1.30 -20.82
N ASN A 191 2.66 1.47 -19.60
CA ASN A 191 1.58 0.69 -18.99
C ASN A 191 1.74 -0.85 -19.10
N ARG A 192 2.97 -1.35 -18.92
CA ARG A 192 3.36 -2.76 -19.12
C ARG A 192 3.16 -3.61 -17.86
N LYS A 193 1.91 -3.97 -17.57
CA LYS A 193 1.53 -4.74 -16.36
C LYS A 193 2.16 -6.15 -16.30
N THR A 194 2.36 -6.81 -17.44
CA THR A 194 2.96 -8.16 -17.49
C THR A 194 4.44 -8.17 -17.14
N GLU A 195 5.20 -7.24 -17.71
CA GLU A 195 6.62 -7.04 -17.47
C GLU A 195 6.86 -6.59 -16.02
N PHE A 196 5.99 -5.72 -15.49
CA PHE A 196 6.02 -5.33 -14.08
C PHE A 196 6.00 -6.54 -13.13
N ARG A 197 5.08 -7.50 -13.33
CA ARG A 197 5.01 -8.73 -12.52
C ARG A 197 6.30 -9.56 -12.65
N LYS A 198 6.80 -9.73 -13.88
CA LYS A 198 8.06 -10.44 -14.14
C LYS A 198 9.26 -9.77 -13.45
N LEU A 199 9.28 -8.43 -13.38
CA LEU A 199 10.30 -7.68 -12.68
C LEU A 199 10.26 -7.97 -11.18
N CYS A 200 9.07 -7.92 -10.57
CA CYS A 200 8.89 -8.24 -9.14
C CYS A 200 9.43 -9.63 -8.81
N ASP A 201 9.07 -10.66 -9.59
CA ASP A 201 9.53 -12.02 -9.37
C ASP A 201 11.04 -12.17 -9.59
N LYS A 202 11.59 -11.50 -10.61
CA LYS A 202 13.04 -11.45 -10.84
C LYS A 202 13.77 -10.83 -9.66
N LEU A 203 13.28 -9.72 -9.10
CA LEU A 203 13.91 -9.07 -7.97
C LEU A 203 13.81 -9.89 -6.67
N ARG A 204 12.73 -10.68 -6.47
CA ARG A 204 12.63 -11.65 -5.37
C ARG A 204 13.67 -12.75 -5.51
N LYS A 205 13.76 -13.35 -6.70
CA LYS A 205 14.78 -14.36 -7.01
C LYS A 205 16.20 -13.84 -6.80
N HIS A 206 16.50 -12.62 -7.26
CA HIS A 206 17.81 -12.01 -7.03
C HIS A 206 18.11 -11.83 -5.53
N LEU A 207 17.12 -11.43 -4.73
CA LEU A 207 17.29 -11.31 -3.28
C LEU A 207 17.55 -12.68 -2.62
N GLU A 208 16.82 -13.72 -3.01
CA GLU A 208 17.06 -15.09 -2.54
C GLU A 208 18.47 -15.58 -2.88
N ASP A 209 18.95 -15.28 -4.09
CA ASP A 209 20.31 -15.62 -4.52
C ASP A 209 21.36 -14.87 -3.68
N ILE A 210 21.15 -13.57 -3.40
CA ILE A 210 22.03 -12.76 -2.56
C ILE A 210 22.10 -13.30 -1.13
N VAL A 211 20.97 -13.72 -0.55
CA VAL A 211 20.92 -14.26 0.82
C VAL A 211 21.67 -15.59 0.94
N LYS A 212 21.71 -16.40 -0.12
CA LYS A 212 22.42 -17.69 -0.15
C LYS A 212 23.94 -17.55 -0.36
N LEU A 213 24.42 -16.42 -0.87
CA LEU A 213 25.84 -16.23 -1.18
C LEU A 213 26.68 -16.06 0.09
N PRO A 214 27.91 -16.62 0.13
CA PRO A 214 28.82 -16.37 1.23
C PRO A 214 29.28 -14.90 1.21
N SER A 215 29.45 -14.32 2.40
CA SER A 215 29.93 -12.95 2.59
C SER A 215 31.39 -12.83 2.13
N SER A 216 31.58 -12.53 0.84
CA SER A 216 32.86 -12.17 0.22
C SER A 216 32.90 -10.67 -0.08
N GLY A 217 34.08 -10.06 -0.14
CA GLY A 217 34.25 -8.62 -0.43
C GLY A 217 33.67 -8.18 -1.79
N THR A 218 33.62 -9.10 -2.77
CA THR A 218 33.05 -8.85 -4.11
C THR A 218 31.53 -9.04 -4.17
N ASN A 219 30.96 -9.80 -3.23
CA ASN A 219 29.55 -10.16 -3.24
C ASN A 219 28.73 -9.17 -2.43
N VAL A 220 27.50 -8.89 -2.88
CA VAL A 220 26.54 -8.10 -2.11
C VAL A 220 26.24 -8.83 -0.79
N SER A 221 26.28 -8.10 0.32
CA SER A 221 26.00 -8.65 1.65
C SER A 221 24.83 -7.91 2.28
N ILE A 222 23.75 -8.64 2.53
CA ILE A 222 22.51 -8.13 3.11
C ILE A 222 22.69 -7.61 4.55
N ASN A 223 23.82 -7.91 5.20
CA ASN A 223 24.12 -7.40 6.54
C ASN A 223 24.62 -5.94 6.53
N LYS A 224 24.99 -5.40 5.37
CA LYS A 224 25.42 -4.01 5.25
C LYS A 224 24.22 -3.06 5.31
N PRO A 225 24.27 -2.00 6.13
CA PRO A 225 23.14 -1.07 6.29
C PRO A 225 22.84 -0.28 5.00
N GLU A 226 23.87 0.06 4.22
CA GLU A 226 23.71 0.77 2.94
C GLU A 226 22.98 -0.10 1.91
N THR A 227 23.40 -1.36 1.75
CA THR A 227 22.72 -2.36 0.91
C THR A 227 21.26 -2.56 1.31
N GLN A 228 20.99 -2.66 2.61
CA GLN A 228 19.62 -2.76 3.11
C GLN A 228 18.77 -1.54 2.73
N GLN A 229 19.33 -0.34 2.90
CA GLN A 229 18.64 0.90 2.56
C GLN A 229 18.33 0.98 1.06
N LEU A 230 19.28 0.63 0.19
CA LEU A 230 19.07 0.58 -1.27
C LEU A 230 17.97 -0.40 -1.67
N ASN A 231 17.93 -1.58 -1.03
CA ASN A 231 16.88 -2.57 -1.24
C ASN A 231 15.51 -2.04 -0.81
N LEU A 232 15.40 -1.46 0.39
CA LEU A 232 14.16 -0.87 0.88
C LEU A 232 13.66 0.27 -0.02
N ASP A 233 14.54 1.17 -0.46
CA ASP A 233 14.17 2.27 -1.34
C ASP A 233 13.65 1.78 -2.69
N THR A 234 14.29 0.75 -3.24
CA THR A 234 13.84 0.12 -4.50
C THR A 234 12.49 -0.57 -4.34
N ARG A 235 12.26 -1.25 -3.21
CA ARG A 235 10.96 -1.90 -2.91
C ARG A 235 9.85 -0.89 -2.62
N LEU A 236 10.16 0.26 -2.05
CA LEU A 236 9.20 1.35 -1.92
C LEU A 236 8.78 1.92 -3.27
N VAL A 237 9.72 2.11 -4.20
CA VAL A 237 9.40 2.50 -5.58
C VAL A 237 8.58 1.41 -6.29
N GLN A 238 8.87 0.13 -6.05
CA GLN A 238 8.04 -0.99 -6.53
C GLN A 238 6.60 -0.88 -6.00
N LEU A 239 6.42 -0.66 -4.71
CA LEU A 239 5.10 -0.49 -4.09
C LEU A 239 4.35 0.72 -4.68
N GLU A 240 5.01 1.87 -4.79
CA GLU A 240 4.42 3.08 -5.36
C GLU A 240 3.99 2.88 -6.81
N SER A 241 4.85 2.25 -7.62
CA SER A 241 4.55 1.94 -9.02
C SER A 241 3.40 0.94 -9.15
N ALA A 242 3.35 -0.08 -8.28
CA ALA A 242 2.24 -1.04 -8.25
C ALA A 242 0.90 -0.37 -7.92
N ILE A 243 0.91 0.60 -6.99
CA ILE A 243 -0.27 1.39 -6.63
C ILE A 243 -0.72 2.25 -7.82
N GLN A 244 0.20 2.94 -8.50
CA GLN A 244 -0.12 3.78 -9.66
C GLN A 244 -0.70 2.98 -10.84
N MET A 245 -0.25 1.74 -11.05
CA MET A 245 -0.79 0.83 -12.07
C MET A 245 -2.05 0.05 -11.61
N GLU A 246 -2.54 0.31 -10.40
CA GLU A 246 -3.66 -0.38 -9.74
C GLU A 246 -3.48 -1.91 -9.62
N LEU A 247 -2.23 -2.36 -9.49
CA LEU A 247 -1.88 -3.77 -9.29
C LEU A 247 -1.90 -4.12 -7.79
N TRP A 248 -3.08 -4.11 -7.18
CA TRP A 248 -3.25 -4.26 -5.73
C TRP A 248 -2.66 -5.56 -5.14
N GLN A 249 -2.72 -6.67 -5.88
CA GLN A 249 -2.09 -7.92 -5.45
C GLN A 249 -0.56 -7.83 -5.42
N GLU A 250 0.06 -7.16 -6.39
CA GLU A 250 1.51 -6.95 -6.40
C GLU A 250 1.93 -5.90 -5.36
N ALA A 251 1.10 -4.89 -5.10
CA ALA A 251 1.31 -3.97 -4.00
C ALA A 251 1.32 -4.71 -2.65
N TYR A 252 0.40 -5.65 -2.45
CA TYR A 252 0.37 -6.48 -1.24
C TYR A 252 1.62 -7.37 -1.10
N LYS A 253 2.03 -8.06 -2.17
CA LYS A 253 3.28 -8.84 -2.14
C LYS A 253 4.51 -7.96 -1.90
N ALA A 254 4.56 -6.75 -2.47
CA ALA A 254 5.64 -5.81 -2.23
C ALA A 254 5.70 -5.36 -0.76
N ILE A 255 4.57 -5.22 -0.07
CA ILE A 255 4.50 -4.96 1.37
C ILE A 255 5.09 -6.14 2.16
N GLU A 256 4.74 -7.39 1.79
CA GLU A 256 5.33 -8.59 2.40
C GLU A 256 6.84 -8.64 2.18
N ASP A 257 7.32 -8.31 0.97
CA ASP A 257 8.75 -8.24 0.64
C ASP A 257 9.47 -7.19 1.50
N ILE A 258 8.89 -5.99 1.66
CA ILE A 258 9.46 -4.92 2.51
C ILE A 258 9.50 -5.37 3.97
N HIS A 259 8.42 -5.97 4.49
CA HIS A 259 8.38 -6.47 5.86
C HIS A 259 9.40 -7.59 6.10
N GLY A 260 9.54 -8.52 5.15
CA GLY A 260 10.57 -9.54 5.18
C GLY A 260 11.98 -8.96 5.24
N LEU A 261 12.28 -7.95 4.41
CA LEU A 261 13.57 -7.24 4.43
C LEU A 261 13.85 -6.56 5.77
N MET A 262 12.84 -5.93 6.39
CA MET A 262 12.99 -5.32 7.71
C MET A 262 13.40 -6.35 8.78
N ASN A 263 12.87 -7.58 8.71
CA ASN A 263 13.18 -8.64 9.66
C ASN A 263 14.53 -9.34 9.39
N LEU A 264 15.04 -9.28 8.16
CA LEU A 264 16.38 -9.79 7.82
C LEU A 264 17.50 -8.91 8.41
N SER A 265 17.24 -7.62 8.62
CA SER A 265 18.19 -6.69 9.23
C SER A 265 18.07 -6.65 10.74
N LYS A 266 19.20 -6.65 11.45
CA LYS A 266 19.24 -6.37 12.89
C LYS A 266 19.13 -4.87 13.22
N LYS A 267 19.39 -3.99 12.25
CA LYS A 267 19.30 -2.54 12.42
C LYS A 267 17.94 -2.04 11.93
N MET A 268 17.30 -1.21 12.74
CA MET A 268 16.04 -0.55 12.36
C MET A 268 16.24 0.32 11.12
N PRO A 269 15.32 0.28 10.14
CA PRO A 269 15.38 1.14 8.96
C PRO A 269 15.33 2.63 9.30
N VAL A 270 15.78 3.46 8.36
CA VAL A 270 15.72 4.92 8.51
C VAL A 270 14.25 5.35 8.71
N PRO A 271 13.95 6.16 9.75
CA PRO A 271 12.57 6.52 10.06
C PRO A 271 11.79 7.21 8.91
N LYS A 272 12.48 7.98 8.04
CA LYS A 272 11.87 8.60 6.84
C LYS A 272 11.31 7.56 5.88
N THR A 273 12.08 6.50 5.64
CA THR A 273 11.72 5.35 4.80
C THR A 273 10.51 4.62 5.39
N MET A 274 10.45 4.50 6.73
CA MET A 274 9.32 3.91 7.45
C MET A 274 8.06 4.78 7.42
N ALA A 275 8.19 6.10 7.47
CA ALA A 275 7.04 6.99 7.31
C ALA A 275 6.40 6.81 5.92
N ASN A 276 7.21 6.72 4.86
CA ASN A 276 6.71 6.45 3.52
C ASN A 276 6.05 5.07 3.42
N TYR A 277 6.68 4.03 4.00
CA TYR A 277 6.08 2.69 4.09
C TYR A 277 4.68 2.70 4.73
N TYR A 278 4.52 3.27 5.93
CA TYR A 278 3.23 3.32 6.60
C TYR A 278 2.20 4.18 5.86
N GLN A 279 2.63 5.26 5.20
CA GLN A 279 1.76 6.07 4.37
C GLN A 279 1.18 5.28 3.18
N LYS A 280 2.03 4.54 2.45
CA LYS A 280 1.59 3.71 1.32
C LYS A 280 0.79 2.49 1.80
N LEU A 281 1.20 1.86 2.91
CA LEU A 281 0.48 0.75 3.53
C LEU A 281 -0.95 1.15 3.94
N ALA A 282 -1.11 2.32 4.55
CA ALA A 282 -2.43 2.85 4.89
C ALA A 282 -3.31 3.01 3.63
N MET A 283 -2.75 3.51 2.52
CA MET A 283 -3.48 3.63 1.26
C MET A 283 -3.92 2.28 0.69
N VAL A 284 -3.05 1.26 0.74
CA VAL A 284 -3.38 -0.10 0.29
C VAL A 284 -4.51 -0.69 1.15
N PHE A 285 -4.45 -0.54 2.48
CA PHE A 285 -5.53 -1.03 3.35
C PHE A 285 -6.87 -0.34 3.11
N TRP A 286 -6.86 0.95 2.80
CA TRP A 286 -8.07 1.69 2.43
C TRP A 286 -8.71 1.10 1.16
N LYS A 287 -7.91 0.93 0.10
CA LYS A 287 -8.38 0.38 -1.18
C LYS A 287 -8.80 -1.09 -1.09
N ALA A 288 -8.21 -1.84 -0.17
CA ALA A 288 -8.61 -3.22 0.13
C ALA A 288 -9.90 -3.33 0.98
N GLY A 289 -10.48 -2.22 1.44
CA GLY A 289 -11.66 -2.22 2.32
C GLY A 289 -11.38 -2.57 3.79
N ASN A 290 -10.10 -2.67 4.17
CA ASN A 290 -9.67 -3.01 5.53
C ASN A 290 -9.48 -1.74 6.38
N TYR A 291 -10.59 -1.06 6.70
CA TYR A 291 -10.57 0.23 7.40
C TYR A 291 -9.90 0.20 8.79
N LEU A 292 -10.04 -0.93 9.50
CA LEU A 292 -9.42 -1.15 10.81
C LEU A 292 -7.88 -1.12 10.73
N PHE A 293 -7.31 -1.82 9.75
CA PHE A 293 -5.87 -1.84 9.51
C PHE A 293 -5.37 -0.52 8.92
N HIS A 294 -6.19 0.17 8.12
CA HIS A 294 -5.91 1.52 7.66
C HIS A 294 -5.73 2.51 8.83
N ALA A 295 -6.67 2.53 9.78
CA ALA A 295 -6.58 3.39 10.96
C ALA A 295 -5.35 3.04 11.83
N ALA A 296 -5.07 1.74 12.01
CA ALA A 296 -3.89 1.28 12.75
C ALA A 296 -2.56 1.71 12.08
N ALA A 297 -2.49 1.64 10.74
CA ALA A 297 -1.34 2.12 9.96
C ALA A 297 -1.11 3.63 10.13
N LEU A 298 -2.19 4.42 10.08
CA LEU A 298 -2.11 5.86 10.32
C LEU A 298 -1.69 6.21 11.75
N LEU A 299 -2.16 5.44 12.74
CA LEU A 299 -1.74 5.63 14.13
C LEU A 299 -0.24 5.34 14.31
N LYS A 300 0.29 4.29 13.65
CA LYS A 300 1.73 4.01 13.61
C LYS A 300 2.52 5.12 12.93
N LEU A 301 2.03 5.63 11.80
CA LEU A 301 2.63 6.78 11.11
C LEU A 301 2.68 8.02 12.01
N PHE A 302 1.62 8.29 12.77
CA PHE A 302 1.55 9.41 13.70
C PHE A 302 2.56 9.28 14.85
N GLN A 303 2.66 8.08 15.46
CA GLN A 303 3.67 7.79 16.50
C GLN A 303 5.08 8.04 15.98
N LEU A 304 5.42 7.45 14.83
CA LEU A 304 6.73 7.58 14.20
C LEU A 304 7.04 9.05 13.85
N SER A 305 6.09 9.78 13.28
CA SER A 305 6.29 11.17 12.87
C SER A 305 6.57 12.10 14.06
N ARG A 306 5.96 11.83 15.23
CA ARG A 306 6.22 12.58 16.47
C ARG A 306 7.61 12.30 17.05
N GLU A 307 8.09 11.08 16.94
CA GLU A 307 9.43 10.69 17.40
C GLU A 307 10.54 11.25 16.50
N MET A 308 10.26 11.40 15.19
CA MET A 308 11.24 11.82 14.19
C MET A 308 11.54 13.32 14.15
N LYS A 309 10.50 14.17 14.12
CA LYS A 309 10.66 15.59 13.77
C LYS A 309 10.77 16.43 15.04
N LYS A 310 11.99 16.83 15.39
CA LYS A 310 12.25 17.79 16.49
C LYS A 310 11.58 19.16 16.29
N ASN A 311 11.32 19.56 15.04
CA ASN A 311 10.71 20.85 14.65
C ASN A 311 9.43 20.65 13.82
N ILE A 312 8.53 19.74 14.23
CA ILE A 312 7.24 19.59 13.55
C ILE A 312 6.33 20.79 13.85
N THR A 313 5.68 21.35 12.83
CA THR A 313 4.73 22.44 13.05
C THR A 313 3.48 21.91 13.73
N GLN A 314 2.84 22.75 14.56
CA GLN A 314 1.61 22.37 15.25
C GLN A 314 0.47 22.06 14.26
N GLU A 315 0.46 22.75 13.11
CA GLU A 315 -0.49 22.50 12.02
C GLU A 315 -0.32 21.10 11.39
N GLU A 316 0.92 20.64 11.16
CA GLU A 316 1.18 19.29 10.65
C GLU A 316 0.73 18.21 11.64
N ILE A 317 1.02 18.39 12.93
CA ILE A 317 0.53 17.47 13.97
C ILE A 317 -1.00 17.43 13.97
N GLN A 318 -1.64 18.59 13.95
CA GLN A 318 -3.11 18.69 13.96
C GLN A 318 -3.73 18.00 12.75
N LYS A 319 -3.19 18.21 11.53
CA LYS A 319 -3.66 17.53 10.32
C LYS A 319 -3.54 16.00 10.43
N MET A 320 -2.42 15.49 10.92
CA MET A 320 -2.25 14.05 11.14
C MET A 320 -3.19 13.51 12.22
N ALA A 321 -3.38 14.24 13.33
CA ALA A 321 -4.28 13.86 14.41
C ALA A 321 -5.74 13.81 13.93
N CYS A 322 -6.19 14.81 13.17
CA CYS A 322 -7.52 14.84 12.54
C CYS A 322 -7.74 13.63 11.65
N ARG A 323 -6.74 13.30 10.82
CA ARG A 323 -6.82 12.15 9.91
C ARG A 323 -6.89 10.82 10.64
N VAL A 324 -6.06 10.61 11.67
CA VAL A 324 -6.08 9.38 12.48
C VAL A 324 -7.42 9.25 13.22
N LEU A 325 -7.91 10.35 13.80
CA LEU A 325 -9.17 10.39 14.52
C LEU A 325 -10.36 10.08 13.62
N LEU A 326 -10.46 10.76 12.48
CA LEU A 326 -11.54 10.52 11.53
C LEU A 326 -11.49 9.11 10.94
N ALA A 327 -10.29 8.60 10.62
CA ALA A 327 -10.12 7.22 10.14
C ALA A 327 -10.58 6.18 11.18
N THR A 328 -10.31 6.42 12.46
CA THR A 328 -10.67 5.50 13.56
C THR A 328 -12.17 5.55 13.87
N LEU A 329 -12.76 6.75 13.89
CA LEU A 329 -14.20 6.92 14.08
C LEU A 329 -15.02 6.35 12.92
N SER A 330 -14.47 6.37 11.71
CA SER A 330 -15.12 5.87 10.49
C SER A 330 -14.89 4.36 10.26
N ILE A 331 -14.27 3.65 11.20
CA ILE A 331 -14.23 2.18 11.15
C ILE A 331 -15.66 1.68 11.29
N PRO A 332 -16.20 0.92 10.30
CA PRO A 332 -17.54 0.36 10.38
C PRO A 332 -17.71 -0.42 11.69
N LEU A 333 -18.80 -0.13 12.40
CA LEU A 333 -19.16 -0.91 13.58
C LEU A 333 -19.55 -2.30 13.09
N PRO A 334 -18.93 -3.36 13.63
CA PRO A 334 -18.98 -4.66 13.00
C PRO A 334 -20.40 -5.19 12.87
N SER A 335 -20.64 -5.87 11.75
CA SER A 335 -21.00 -7.27 11.80
C SER A 335 -19.84 -8.10 11.26
N ALA A 336 -19.13 -8.80 12.13
CA ALA A 336 -17.80 -9.36 11.87
C ALA A 336 -17.74 -10.55 10.87
N HIS A 337 -18.76 -10.76 10.05
CA HIS A 337 -18.73 -11.77 8.99
C HIS A 337 -19.56 -11.33 7.78
N PRO A 338 -18.92 -10.99 6.65
CA PRO A 338 -19.56 -11.16 5.36
C PRO A 338 -19.95 -12.64 5.27
N GLU A 339 -21.24 -12.94 5.12
CA GLU A 339 -21.72 -14.33 5.14
C GLU A 339 -21.05 -15.25 4.13
N PHE A 340 -20.44 -14.66 3.09
CA PHE A 340 -19.60 -15.37 2.13
C PHE A 340 -18.52 -16.24 2.79
N ASP A 341 -17.92 -15.80 3.90
CA ASP A 341 -16.91 -16.61 4.62
C ASP A 341 -17.52 -17.82 5.37
N ARG A 342 -18.83 -17.83 5.61
CA ARG A 342 -19.53 -18.98 6.25
C ARG A 342 -19.86 -20.07 5.25
N PHE A 343 -20.07 -19.71 3.98
CA PHE A 343 -20.44 -20.63 2.90
C PHE A 343 -19.24 -21.08 2.06
N ILE A 344 -18.10 -20.40 2.16
CA ILE A 344 -16.86 -20.76 1.48
C ILE A 344 -15.92 -21.34 2.53
N GLU A 345 -15.75 -22.67 2.53
CA GLU A 345 -14.67 -23.33 3.26
C GLU A 345 -13.33 -22.86 2.68
N THR A 346 -12.77 -21.79 3.25
CA THR A 346 -11.39 -21.39 2.95
C THR A 346 -10.45 -22.03 3.97
N ASP A 347 -9.31 -22.57 3.50
CA ASP A 347 -8.28 -23.24 4.33
C ASP A 347 -7.71 -22.37 5.48
N LYS A 348 -8.03 -21.07 5.54
CA LYS A 348 -7.46 -20.12 6.51
C LYS A 348 -8.56 -19.36 7.22
N SER A 349 -8.56 -19.47 8.55
CA SER A 349 -9.51 -18.74 9.38
C SER A 349 -9.38 -17.21 9.18
N PRO A 350 -10.49 -16.44 9.28
CA PRO A 350 -10.43 -14.97 9.25
C PRO A 350 -9.45 -14.39 10.27
N MET A 351 -9.30 -15.07 11.41
CA MET A 351 -8.34 -14.73 12.46
C MET A 351 -6.88 -14.86 11.99
N GLU A 352 -6.53 -15.92 11.26
CA GLU A 352 -5.18 -16.06 10.67
C GLU A 352 -4.90 -15.00 9.62
N LYS A 353 -5.89 -14.66 8.79
CA LYS A 353 -5.76 -13.56 7.81
C LYS A 353 -5.49 -12.24 8.54
N ALA A 354 -6.28 -11.93 9.58
CA ALA A 354 -6.08 -10.74 10.41
C ALA A 354 -4.71 -10.72 11.12
N GLN A 355 -4.25 -11.87 11.63
CA GLN A 355 -2.93 -11.99 12.26
C GLN A 355 -1.80 -11.70 11.27
N ARG A 356 -1.87 -12.23 10.03
CA ARG A 356 -0.87 -11.93 8.99
C ARG A 356 -0.81 -10.43 8.70
N LEU A 357 -1.96 -9.76 8.58
CA LEU A 357 -2.02 -8.31 8.38
C LEU A 357 -1.47 -7.52 9.57
N ALA A 358 -1.70 -7.99 10.79
CA ALA A 358 -1.16 -7.37 12.01
C ALA A 358 0.37 -7.42 12.04
N VAL A 359 0.96 -8.54 11.61
CA VAL A 359 2.42 -8.70 11.52
C VAL A 359 3.04 -7.67 10.57
N LEU A 360 2.40 -7.37 9.43
CA LEU A 360 2.89 -6.35 8.48
C LEU A 360 2.98 -4.94 9.08
N LEU A 361 2.15 -4.65 10.09
CA LEU A 361 2.17 -3.41 10.86
C LEU A 361 3.14 -3.43 12.06
N GLY A 362 3.78 -4.57 12.33
CA GLY A 362 4.59 -4.79 13.52
C GLY A 362 3.75 -4.89 14.79
N LEU A 363 2.50 -5.33 14.70
CA LEU A 363 1.61 -5.56 15.84
C LEU A 363 1.61 -7.05 16.22
N PRO A 364 1.73 -7.40 17.52
CA PRO A 364 1.73 -8.80 17.95
C PRO A 364 0.34 -9.46 17.87
N GLN A 365 -0.72 -8.65 17.96
CA GLN A 365 -2.12 -9.07 17.94
C GLN A 365 -2.90 -8.18 16.97
N PRO A 366 -3.98 -8.69 16.34
CA PRO A 366 -4.81 -7.90 15.45
C PRO A 366 -5.46 -6.74 16.22
N PRO A 367 -5.39 -5.51 15.69
CA PRO A 367 -6.02 -4.37 16.34
C PRO A 367 -7.54 -4.54 16.35
N THR A 368 -8.20 -4.06 17.39
CA THR A 368 -9.67 -3.92 17.44
C THR A 368 -10.03 -2.45 17.50
N ARG A 369 -11.26 -2.10 17.12
CA ARG A 369 -11.72 -0.72 17.18
C ARG A 369 -11.61 -0.16 18.61
N ALA A 370 -12.06 -0.91 19.61
CA ALA A 370 -11.86 -0.58 21.02
C ALA A 370 -10.38 -0.44 21.45
N SER A 371 -9.45 -1.26 20.92
CA SER A 371 -8.03 -1.09 21.25
C SER A 371 -7.47 0.20 20.66
N LEU A 372 -7.80 0.51 19.40
CA LEU A 372 -7.37 1.73 18.74
C LEU A 372 -7.90 2.98 19.45
N LEU A 373 -9.18 3.01 19.83
CA LEU A 373 -9.75 4.12 20.59
C LEU A 373 -9.04 4.34 21.93
N ARG A 374 -8.72 3.27 22.67
CA ARG A 374 -7.94 3.37 23.91
C ARG A 374 -6.53 3.92 23.66
N ASP A 375 -5.87 3.46 22.59
CA ASP A 375 -4.54 3.94 22.22
C ASP A 375 -4.56 5.42 21.79
N MET A 376 -5.61 5.86 21.10
CA MET A 376 -5.80 7.27 20.70
C MET A 376 -5.91 8.21 21.91
N VAL A 377 -6.68 7.82 22.93
CA VAL A 377 -6.81 8.57 24.18
C VAL A 377 -5.46 8.58 24.92
N ARG A 378 -4.79 7.43 25.04
CA ARG A 378 -3.47 7.31 25.68
C ARG A 378 -2.41 8.21 25.05
N LEU A 379 -2.42 8.32 23.72
CA LEU A 379 -1.45 9.12 22.95
C LEU A 379 -1.83 10.59 22.80
N ASN A 380 -2.95 10.99 23.42
CA ASN A 380 -3.52 12.33 23.39
C ASN A 380 -3.83 12.83 21.96
N VAL A 381 -4.21 11.93 21.05
CA VAL A 381 -4.53 12.28 19.65
C VAL A 381 -5.80 13.13 19.58
N VAL A 382 -6.78 12.84 20.43
CA VAL A 382 -8.07 13.54 20.46
C VAL A 382 -7.87 15.03 20.72
N MET A 383 -7.12 15.41 21.77
CA MET A 383 -6.90 16.82 22.12
C MET A 383 -6.06 17.59 21.08
N LEU A 384 -5.30 16.88 20.24
CA LEU A 384 -4.49 17.48 19.18
C LEU A 384 -5.29 17.72 17.88
N ALA A 385 -6.48 17.13 17.74
CA ALA A 385 -7.34 17.34 16.59
C ALA A 385 -8.07 18.71 16.65
N THR A 386 -8.74 19.10 15.56
CA THR A 386 -9.58 20.30 15.55
C THR A 386 -10.75 20.17 16.53
N PRO A 387 -11.23 21.29 17.13
CA PRO A 387 -12.35 21.25 18.08
C PRO A 387 -13.60 20.52 17.54
N GLN A 388 -13.92 20.72 16.26
CA GLN A 388 -15.05 20.05 15.59
C GLN A 388 -14.94 18.51 15.63
N LEU A 389 -13.74 17.96 15.45
CA LEU A 389 -13.52 16.51 15.50
C LEU A 389 -13.40 15.97 16.94
N GLN A 390 -12.99 16.82 17.89
CA GLN A 390 -13.05 16.50 19.32
C GLN A 390 -14.51 16.31 19.76
N ASP A 391 -15.39 17.22 19.35
CA ASP A 391 -16.83 17.13 19.59
C ASP A 391 -17.43 15.90 18.92
N LEU A 392 -17.01 15.58 17.69
CA LEU A 392 -17.44 14.38 16.98
C LEU A 392 -17.10 13.10 17.78
N HIS A 393 -15.88 12.97 18.29
CA HIS A 393 -15.49 11.85 19.16
C HIS A 393 -16.38 11.76 20.40
N ARG A 394 -16.62 12.91 21.05
CA ARG A 394 -17.47 13.01 22.24
C ARG A 394 -18.90 12.56 21.95
N TRP A 395 -19.50 12.98 20.83
CA TRP A 395 -20.88 12.62 20.47
C TRP A 395 -21.05 11.16 20.08
N LEU A 396 -20.05 10.55 19.44
CA LEU A 396 -20.13 9.16 18.97
C LEU A 396 -19.78 8.12 20.05
N GLU A 397 -18.80 8.41 20.91
CA GLU A 397 -18.26 7.42 21.85
C GLU A 397 -18.58 7.69 23.33
N VAL A 398 -18.86 8.94 23.72
CA VAL A 398 -19.01 9.32 25.14
C VAL A 398 -20.44 9.70 25.50
N GLU A 399 -21.09 10.54 24.70
CA GLU A 399 -22.41 11.08 25.00
C GLU A 399 -23.55 10.18 24.50
N PHE A 400 -24.56 9.98 25.35
CA PHE A 400 -25.80 9.31 24.99
C PHE A 400 -26.90 10.35 24.69
N HIS A 401 -27.10 10.71 23.43
CA HIS A 401 -28.11 11.70 23.00
C HIS A 401 -28.68 11.35 21.61
N PRO A 402 -29.59 10.35 21.51
CA PRO A 402 -30.06 9.83 20.21
C PRO A 402 -30.77 10.88 19.35
N LEU A 403 -31.51 11.81 19.95
CA LEU A 403 -32.32 12.78 19.20
C LEU A 403 -31.50 13.85 18.46
N LEU A 404 -30.34 14.21 19.00
CA LEU A 404 -29.49 15.28 18.46
C LEU A 404 -28.27 14.74 17.70
N LEU A 405 -27.95 13.45 17.83
CA LEU A 405 -26.74 12.84 17.28
C LEU A 405 -26.54 13.16 15.79
N CYS A 406 -27.50 12.77 14.94
CA CYS A 406 -27.40 12.99 13.50
C CYS A 406 -27.37 14.47 13.13
N SER A 407 -28.09 15.33 13.86
CA SER A 407 -28.06 16.78 13.63
C SER A 407 -26.69 17.40 13.90
N ARG A 408 -26.03 16.97 14.98
CA ARG A 408 -24.70 17.45 15.37
C ARG A 408 -23.65 16.94 14.40
N VAL A 409 -23.66 15.66 14.06
CA VAL A 409 -22.71 15.08 13.09
C VAL A 409 -22.86 15.71 11.70
N GLN A 410 -24.08 16.05 11.27
CA GLN A 410 -24.30 16.73 9.98
C GLN A 410 -23.51 18.04 9.88
N THR A 411 -23.45 18.85 10.96
CA THR A 411 -22.69 20.11 10.94
C THR A 411 -21.20 19.91 10.68
N VAL A 412 -20.63 18.79 11.16
CA VAL A 412 -19.23 18.43 10.92
C VAL A 412 -19.05 17.91 9.49
N ILE A 413 -20.01 17.14 8.97
CA ILE A 413 -19.99 16.66 7.58
C ILE A 413 -20.03 17.85 6.61
N ASP A 414 -20.87 18.85 6.87
CA ASP A 414 -20.98 20.05 6.03
C ASP A 414 -19.69 20.86 6.05
N ALA A 415 -19.03 20.98 7.21
CA ALA A 415 -17.72 21.61 7.34
C ALA A 415 -16.64 20.86 6.52
N LEU A 416 -16.58 19.53 6.64
CA LEU A 416 -15.65 18.70 5.86
C LEU A 416 -15.91 18.78 4.35
N HIS A 417 -17.17 18.92 3.93
CA HIS A 417 -17.52 19.10 2.53
C HIS A 417 -17.07 20.47 2.00
N ALA A 418 -17.27 21.54 2.78
CA ALA A 418 -16.80 22.88 2.45
C ALA A 418 -15.26 22.94 2.31
N GLU A 419 -14.52 22.31 3.24
CA GLU A 419 -13.07 22.19 3.17
C GLU A 419 -12.61 21.43 1.91
N HIS A 420 -13.32 20.37 1.54
CA HIS A 420 -13.02 19.60 0.33
C HIS A 420 -13.21 20.42 -0.95
N LEU A 421 -14.32 21.14 -1.07
CA LEU A 421 -14.57 22.01 -2.23
C LEU A 421 -13.50 23.11 -2.35
N GLN A 422 -13.05 23.66 -1.23
CA GLN A 422 -11.97 24.64 -1.22
C GLN A 422 -10.64 24.03 -1.68
N GLN A 423 -10.34 22.79 -1.30
CA GLN A 423 -9.13 22.08 -1.76
C GLN A 423 -9.17 21.78 -3.26
N VAL A 424 -10.30 21.29 -3.77
CA VAL A 424 -10.48 21.01 -5.20
C VAL A 424 -10.30 22.28 -6.04
N ALA A 425 -10.90 23.40 -5.60
CA ALA A 425 -10.75 24.69 -6.29
C ALA A 425 -9.29 25.17 -6.33
N LEU A 426 -8.51 24.96 -5.25
CA LEU A 426 -7.08 25.28 -5.22
C LEU A 426 -6.26 24.38 -6.17
N GLU A 427 -6.58 23.08 -6.23
CA GLU A 427 -5.91 22.14 -7.13
C GLU A 427 -6.20 22.45 -8.61
N GLU A 428 -7.45 22.78 -8.94
CA GLU A 428 -7.86 23.21 -10.29
C GLU A 428 -7.15 24.51 -10.70
N ALA A 429 -7.07 25.49 -9.79
CA ALA A 429 -6.34 26.74 -10.04
C ALA A 429 -4.84 26.51 -10.27
N ALA A 430 -4.21 25.61 -9.49
CA ALA A 430 -2.81 25.26 -9.66
C ALA A 430 -2.54 24.49 -10.97
N ALA A 431 -3.48 23.61 -11.37
CA ALA A 431 -3.41 22.91 -12.66
C ALA A 431 -3.55 23.87 -13.84
N ALA A 432 -4.46 24.84 -13.76
CA ALA A 432 -4.62 25.90 -14.76
C ALA A 432 -3.36 26.77 -14.87
N ALA A 433 -2.73 27.13 -13.76
CA ALA A 433 -1.48 27.88 -13.76
C ALA A 433 -0.32 27.11 -14.41
N LYS A 434 -0.18 25.80 -14.11
CA LYS A 434 0.81 24.93 -14.78
C LYS A 434 0.53 24.76 -16.27
N MET A 435 -0.74 24.73 -16.67
CA MET A 435 -1.12 24.68 -18.09
C MET A 435 -0.70 25.98 -18.79
N GLN A 436 -0.92 27.14 -18.17
CA GLN A 436 -0.48 28.43 -18.69
C GLN A 436 1.05 28.53 -18.79
N GLU A 437 1.79 28.01 -17.80
CA GLU A 437 3.25 27.96 -17.83
C GLU A 437 3.77 27.05 -18.97
N LYS A 438 3.13 25.89 -19.20
CA LYS A 438 3.46 25.02 -20.34
C LYS A 438 3.15 25.64 -21.69
N VAL A 439 2.01 26.34 -21.81
CA VAL A 439 1.64 27.06 -23.03
C VAL A 439 2.62 28.21 -23.29
N ALA A 440 3.04 28.94 -22.25
CA ALA A 440 4.05 29.99 -22.34
C ALA A 440 5.43 29.42 -22.74
N ALA A 441 5.82 28.25 -22.20
CA ALA A 441 7.05 27.57 -22.58
C ALA A 441 7.00 27.07 -24.05
N ALA A 442 5.87 26.52 -24.49
CA ALA A 442 5.68 26.10 -25.88
C ALA A 442 5.70 27.30 -26.85
N ALA A 443 5.08 28.42 -26.47
CA ALA A 443 5.12 29.66 -27.23
C ALA A 443 6.54 30.26 -27.32
N ALA A 444 7.33 30.17 -26.24
CA ALA A 444 8.72 30.59 -26.24
C ALA A 444 9.62 29.70 -27.13
N VAL A 445 9.34 28.41 -27.20
CA VAL A 445 10.03 27.48 -28.13
C VAL A 445 9.64 27.77 -29.57
N ALA A 446 8.37 28.05 -29.86
CA ALA A 446 7.90 28.44 -31.19
C ALA A 446 8.47 29.80 -31.64
N ALA A 447 8.63 30.76 -30.71
CA ALA A 447 9.26 32.05 -30.98
C ALA A 447 10.78 31.93 -31.24
N ALA A 448 11.42 30.88 -30.75
CA ALA A 448 12.84 30.61 -31.00
C ALA A 448 13.10 29.90 -32.34
N SER A 449 12.08 29.34 -32.99
CA SER A 449 12.16 28.64 -34.28
C SER A 449 11.64 29.47 -35.44
N GLY A 450 12.05 30.75 -35.52
CA GLY A 450 11.54 31.72 -36.50
C GLY A 450 11.44 31.21 -37.94
N ALA A 451 10.25 31.36 -38.52
CA ALA A 451 10.01 31.37 -39.95
C ALA A 451 9.09 32.57 -40.26
N GLU A 452 9.58 33.45 -41.12
CA GLU A 452 8.93 34.69 -41.59
C GLU A 452 7.77 34.41 -42.55
N ASP A 453 6.76 35.29 -42.44
CA ASP A 453 5.86 35.84 -43.45
C ASP A 453 5.11 34.94 -44.46
N GLY A 454 3.78 35.05 -44.42
CA GLY A 454 2.86 34.52 -45.42
C GLY A 454 1.40 34.80 -45.09
N GLU A 455 0.97 36.05 -45.26
CA GLU A 455 -0.41 36.51 -45.13
C GLU A 455 -1.29 35.90 -46.24
N GLN A 456 -2.10 34.87 -45.91
CA GLN A 456 -3.22 34.40 -46.73
C GLN A 456 -4.39 33.99 -45.83
N THR A 457 -5.54 34.60 -46.11
CA THR A 457 -6.84 34.41 -45.48
C THR A 457 -7.29 32.95 -45.49
N ALA A 458 -7.37 32.32 -44.31
CA ALA A 458 -7.86 30.97 -44.11
C ALA A 458 -9.40 30.93 -43.88
N PRO A 459 -10.13 29.93 -44.41
CA PRO A 459 -11.52 29.65 -44.04
C PRO A 459 -11.60 29.09 -42.60
N PRO A 460 -12.79 29.06 -41.95
CA PRO A 460 -12.89 28.83 -40.52
C PRO A 460 -12.35 27.45 -40.14
N LEU A 461 -11.37 27.44 -39.23
CA LEU A 461 -10.84 26.26 -38.55
C LEU A 461 -12.00 25.40 -38.00
N PRO A 462 -12.04 24.08 -38.27
CA PRO A 462 -12.88 23.19 -37.50
C PRO A 462 -12.43 23.25 -36.03
N PRO A 463 -13.35 23.06 -35.06
CA PRO A 463 -13.00 23.08 -33.65
C PRO A 463 -11.87 22.06 -33.40
N PRO A 464 -10.89 22.38 -32.54
CA PRO A 464 -9.81 21.45 -32.24
C PRO A 464 -10.42 20.10 -31.84
N PRO A 465 -9.86 18.97 -32.30
CA PRO A 465 -10.31 17.66 -31.82
C PRO A 465 -10.30 17.71 -30.30
N ALA A 466 -11.42 17.30 -29.70
CA ALA A 466 -11.59 17.30 -28.27
C ALA A 466 -10.32 16.72 -27.64
N PRO A 467 -9.71 17.41 -26.64
CA PRO A 467 -8.49 16.93 -26.03
C PRO A 467 -8.73 15.48 -25.66
N ALA A 468 -7.90 14.58 -26.20
CA ALA A 468 -7.86 13.17 -25.80
C ALA A 468 -8.05 13.15 -24.29
N PRO A 469 -8.99 12.33 -23.76
CA PRO A 469 -9.45 12.46 -22.39
C PRO A 469 -8.21 12.58 -21.52
N VAL A 470 -8.03 13.79 -20.97
CA VAL A 470 -7.01 14.05 -19.96
C VAL A 470 -7.12 12.86 -19.03
N PRO A 471 -6.04 12.10 -18.77
CA PRO A 471 -6.14 10.99 -17.83
C PRO A 471 -6.81 11.58 -16.62
N LEU A 472 -8.03 11.13 -16.32
CA LEU A 472 -8.78 11.48 -15.12
C LEU A 472 -7.74 11.60 -14.03
N PRO A 473 -7.64 12.75 -13.32
CA PRO A 473 -6.54 13.03 -12.42
C PRO A 473 -6.27 11.75 -11.65
N SER A 474 -5.15 11.13 -11.97
CA SER A 474 -4.83 9.78 -11.52
C SER A 474 -5.09 9.81 -10.03
N SER A 475 -5.95 8.90 -9.55
CA SER A 475 -6.66 8.89 -8.26
C SER A 475 -5.73 8.68 -7.05
N THR A 476 -4.56 9.28 -7.12
CA THR A 476 -3.38 9.25 -6.27
C THR A 476 -3.18 10.61 -5.58
N THR A 477 -4.18 11.50 -5.64
CA THR A 477 -4.23 12.68 -4.78
C THR A 477 -4.30 12.23 -3.33
N ALA A 478 -3.58 12.93 -2.46
CA ALA A 478 -3.48 12.64 -1.04
C ALA A 478 -4.87 12.36 -0.46
N LEU A 479 -5.03 11.23 0.23
CA LEU A 479 -6.28 10.82 0.89
C LEU A 479 -6.84 12.01 1.71
N THR A 480 -7.85 12.68 1.17
CA THR A 480 -8.49 13.86 1.77
C THR A 480 -9.39 13.39 2.92
N LEU A 481 -9.62 14.24 3.92
CA LEU A 481 -10.50 13.90 5.05
C LEU A 481 -11.93 13.58 4.58
N TYR A 482 -12.34 14.08 3.41
CA TYR A 482 -13.66 13.85 2.84
C TYR A 482 -13.95 12.38 2.50
N GLN A 483 -12.92 11.58 2.20
CA GLN A 483 -13.12 10.16 1.85
C GLN A 483 -13.78 9.34 2.97
N TYR A 484 -13.68 9.80 4.22
CA TYR A 484 -14.21 9.12 5.38
C TYR A 484 -15.71 9.40 5.61
N VAL A 485 -16.28 10.42 4.93
CA VAL A 485 -17.66 10.87 5.13
C VAL A 485 -18.69 9.75 4.92
N PRO A 486 -18.63 8.90 3.87
CA PRO A 486 -19.59 7.82 3.70
C PRO A 486 -19.58 6.84 4.88
N ALA A 487 -18.40 6.37 5.29
CA ALA A 487 -18.28 5.45 6.43
C ALA A 487 -18.67 6.10 7.76
N LEU A 488 -18.39 7.40 7.94
CA LEU A 488 -18.83 8.15 9.11
C LEU A 488 -20.36 8.25 9.20
N LYS A 489 -21.06 8.44 8.07
CA LYS A 489 -22.53 8.42 8.02
C LYS A 489 -23.06 7.07 8.50
N ASP A 490 -22.52 5.98 7.97
CA ASP A 490 -22.96 4.62 8.32
C ASP A 490 -22.74 4.32 9.81
N VAL A 491 -21.57 4.66 10.35
CA VAL A 491 -21.26 4.53 11.79
C VAL A 491 -22.23 5.37 12.62
N THR A 492 -22.55 6.58 12.19
CA THR A 492 -23.48 7.47 12.92
C THR A 492 -24.90 6.91 12.92
N LEU A 493 -25.36 6.34 11.81
CA LEU A 493 -26.68 5.68 11.74
C LEU A 493 -26.72 4.43 12.63
N MET A 494 -25.66 3.61 12.62
CA MET A 494 -25.52 2.46 13.52
C MET A 494 -25.53 2.89 14.99
N ARG A 495 -24.84 3.97 15.34
CA ARG A 495 -24.86 4.57 16.69
C ARG A 495 -26.26 5.07 17.06
N LEU A 496 -26.95 5.75 16.14
CA LEU A 496 -28.33 6.19 16.35
C LEU A 496 -29.24 5.00 16.67
N ILE A 497 -29.24 3.96 15.83
CA ILE A 497 -30.08 2.78 16.01
C ILE A 497 -29.79 2.11 17.36
N ARG A 498 -28.50 1.95 17.72
CA ARG A 498 -28.09 1.39 19.03
C ARG A 498 -28.52 2.25 20.22
N GLN A 499 -28.55 3.57 20.10
CA GLN A 499 -29.01 4.44 21.20
C GLN A 499 -30.55 4.45 21.28
N VAL A 500 -31.25 4.44 20.14
CA VAL A 500 -32.72 4.38 20.07
C VAL A 500 -33.24 3.06 20.64
N SER A 501 -32.62 1.92 20.30
CA SER A 501 -33.05 0.61 20.79
C SER A 501 -32.96 0.46 22.31
N GLN A 502 -32.06 1.21 22.96
CA GLN A 502 -31.93 1.22 24.42
C GLN A 502 -33.01 2.04 25.13
N VAL A 503 -33.73 2.92 24.43
CA VAL A 503 -34.73 3.83 25.04
C VAL A 503 -36.15 3.50 24.59
N TYR A 504 -36.31 3.12 23.32
CA TYR A 504 -37.61 2.87 22.72
C TYR A 504 -37.85 1.38 22.58
N GLN A 505 -39.00 0.91 23.04
CA GLN A 505 -39.49 -0.43 22.73
C GLN A 505 -40.16 -0.48 21.35
N THR A 506 -40.81 0.60 20.93
CA THR A 506 -41.47 0.72 19.62
C THR A 506 -41.37 2.17 19.15
N ILE A 507 -41.05 2.35 17.87
CA ILE A 507 -40.96 3.66 17.22
C ILE A 507 -41.62 3.61 15.84
N GLU A 508 -42.32 4.67 15.44
CA GLU A 508 -42.80 4.80 14.06
C GLU A 508 -41.62 4.93 13.10
N PHE A 509 -41.70 4.28 11.93
CA PHE A 509 -40.63 4.28 10.94
C PHE A 509 -40.39 5.68 10.36
N SER A 510 -41.46 6.46 10.15
CA SER A 510 -41.40 7.89 9.78
C SER A 510 -40.59 8.70 10.80
N ARG A 511 -40.87 8.50 12.09
CA ARG A 511 -40.15 9.20 13.17
C ARG A 511 -38.67 8.81 13.20
N LEU A 512 -38.34 7.54 12.98
CA LEU A 512 -36.96 7.08 12.91
C LEU A 512 -36.23 7.69 11.69
N LEU A 513 -36.93 7.84 10.56
CA LEU A 513 -36.40 8.49 9.36
C LEU A 513 -36.08 9.97 9.60
N ASP A 514 -36.95 10.71 10.29
CA ASP A 514 -36.72 12.13 10.65
C ASP A 514 -35.47 12.32 11.52
N LEU A 515 -35.20 11.35 12.42
CA LEU A 515 -34.00 11.36 13.24
C LEU A 515 -32.75 11.07 12.40
N ALA A 516 -32.86 10.16 11.43
CA ALA A 516 -31.78 9.75 10.52
C ALA A 516 -31.62 10.70 9.32
N ARG A 517 -31.30 11.98 9.57
CA ARG A 517 -31.29 13.09 8.59
C ARG A 517 -30.63 12.86 7.21
N PHE A 518 -29.66 11.94 7.09
CA PHE A 518 -28.89 11.74 5.85
C PHE A 518 -29.05 10.31 5.28
N THR A 519 -30.16 9.63 5.56
CA THR A 519 -30.49 8.29 5.03
C THR A 519 -31.66 8.32 4.05
N THR A 520 -31.77 7.27 3.22
CA THR A 520 -33.00 6.98 2.47
C THR A 520 -33.83 5.93 3.21
N PRO A 521 -35.17 5.87 2.99
CA PRO A 521 -36.02 4.87 3.63
C PRO A 521 -35.53 3.43 3.40
N PHE A 522 -35.19 3.10 2.16
CA PHE A 522 -34.68 1.77 1.80
C PHE A 522 -33.32 1.46 2.41
N TYR A 523 -32.43 2.45 2.51
CA TYR A 523 -31.12 2.24 3.12
C TYR A 523 -31.23 2.03 4.63
N LEU A 524 -32.08 2.81 5.32
CA LEU A 524 -32.36 2.62 6.74
C LEU A 524 -32.96 1.24 7.03
N GLU A 525 -33.93 0.82 6.23
CA GLU A 525 -34.54 -0.51 6.36
C GLU A 525 -33.50 -1.62 6.16
N ARG A 526 -32.70 -1.55 5.09
CA ARG A 526 -31.58 -2.48 4.84
C ARG A 526 -30.64 -2.56 6.04
N LEU A 527 -30.31 -1.41 6.62
CA LEU A 527 -29.41 -1.28 7.75
C LEU A 527 -29.99 -1.94 9.02
N LEU A 528 -31.29 -1.78 9.28
CA LEU A 528 -32.00 -2.48 10.36
C LEU A 528 -32.00 -4.00 10.14
N VAL A 529 -32.26 -4.46 8.91
CA VAL A 529 -32.24 -5.89 8.55
C VAL A 529 -30.84 -6.47 8.72
N GLU A 530 -29.79 -5.73 8.36
CA GLU A 530 -28.40 -6.15 8.54
C GLU A 530 -28.05 -6.35 10.02
N CYS A 531 -28.47 -5.43 10.91
CA CYS A 531 -28.31 -5.60 12.36
C CYS A 531 -28.99 -6.87 12.92
N VAL A 532 -30.17 -7.22 12.39
CA VAL A 532 -30.89 -8.45 12.79
C VAL A 532 -30.18 -9.67 12.24
N ARG A 533 -29.84 -9.66 10.95
CA ARG A 533 -29.18 -10.77 10.26
C ARG A 533 -27.88 -11.21 10.95
N HIS A 534 -27.15 -10.25 11.50
CA HIS A 534 -25.89 -10.51 12.19
C HIS A 534 -26.01 -10.78 13.69
N ASN A 535 -27.23 -10.84 14.21
CA ASN A 535 -27.56 -11.01 15.63
C ASN A 535 -26.93 -9.94 16.54
N ASP A 536 -26.75 -8.72 16.02
CA ASP A 536 -26.23 -7.58 16.78
C ASP A 536 -27.32 -6.96 17.65
N MET A 537 -28.56 -6.93 17.15
CA MET A 537 -29.73 -6.37 17.84
C MET A 537 -31.01 -7.12 17.46
N GLN A 538 -31.96 -7.15 18.40
CA GLN A 538 -33.30 -7.71 18.19
C GLN A 538 -34.25 -6.64 17.70
N ILE A 539 -34.60 -6.68 16.41
CA ILE A 539 -35.46 -5.71 15.75
C ILE A 539 -36.55 -6.45 14.97
N ARG A 540 -37.81 -6.04 15.09
CA ARG A 540 -38.90 -6.48 14.20
C ARG A 540 -39.49 -5.28 13.47
N ILE A 541 -39.66 -5.41 12.15
CA ILE A 541 -40.22 -4.37 11.29
C ILE A 541 -41.67 -4.78 10.95
N ASP A 542 -42.64 -3.94 11.31
CA ASP A 542 -44.04 -4.11 10.95
C ASP A 542 -44.42 -3.08 9.88
N HIS A 543 -44.53 -3.53 8.63
CA HIS A 543 -44.92 -2.68 7.51
C HIS A 543 -46.42 -2.31 7.54
N GLY A 544 -47.27 -3.13 8.16
CA GLY A 544 -48.71 -2.86 8.24
C GLY A 544 -49.02 -1.70 9.18
N ARG A 545 -48.25 -1.56 10.26
CA ARG A 545 -48.33 -0.45 11.21
C ARG A 545 -47.27 0.64 11.00
N HIS A 546 -46.38 0.47 10.03
CA HIS A 546 -45.23 1.35 9.77
C HIS A 546 -44.39 1.63 11.03
N CYS A 547 -44.09 0.60 11.81
CA CYS A 547 -43.33 0.74 13.05
C CYS A 547 -42.22 -0.30 13.19
N VAL A 548 -41.25 0.02 14.04
CA VAL A 548 -40.10 -0.80 14.37
C VAL A 548 -40.15 -1.12 15.86
N HIS A 549 -40.08 -2.41 16.19
CA HIS A 549 -40.07 -2.91 17.56
C HIS A 549 -38.66 -3.37 17.94
N PHE A 550 -38.20 -2.99 19.13
CA PHE A 550 -36.90 -3.36 19.68
C PHE A 550 -37.08 -4.32 20.88
N GLY A 551 -36.39 -5.46 20.87
CA GLY A 551 -36.26 -6.32 22.06
C GLY A 551 -37.54 -7.00 22.54
N MET A 552 -38.52 -7.20 21.65
CA MET A 552 -39.78 -7.88 21.96
C MET A 552 -39.62 -9.38 22.20
N ASP A 553 -38.57 -10.00 21.64
CA ASP A 553 -38.31 -11.42 21.82
C ASP A 553 -37.33 -11.67 22.97
N LEU A 554 -37.78 -12.37 24.01
CA LEU A 554 -36.96 -12.69 25.17
C LEU A 554 -36.18 -14.00 25.00
N SER A 555 -36.47 -14.79 23.96
CA SER A 555 -35.87 -16.10 23.75
C SER A 555 -34.53 -16.05 23.01
N GLU A 556 -34.28 -14.98 22.27
CA GLU A 556 -33.08 -14.82 21.47
C GLU A 556 -31.89 -14.34 22.30
N SER A 557 -30.70 -14.90 22.03
CA SER A 557 -29.45 -14.42 22.60
C SER A 557 -28.69 -13.50 21.67
N GLN A 558 -28.31 -12.31 22.15
CA GLN A 558 -27.38 -11.45 21.42
C GLN A 558 -26.01 -12.11 21.36
N ARG A 559 -25.25 -11.75 20.33
CA ARG A 559 -23.87 -12.16 20.17
C ARG A 559 -23.02 -11.69 21.37
N GLU A 560 -22.02 -12.49 21.76
CA GLU A 560 -21.14 -12.22 22.92
C GLU A 560 -20.21 -11.00 22.77
N ASP A 561 -20.26 -10.30 21.62
CA ASP A 561 -19.43 -9.12 21.38
C ASP A 561 -19.89 -7.96 22.27
N ARG A 562 -18.95 -7.41 23.06
CA ARG A 562 -19.24 -6.29 23.95
C ARG A 562 -19.77 -5.09 23.14
N PRO A 563 -20.92 -4.51 23.51
CA PRO A 563 -21.42 -3.32 22.82
C PRO A 563 -20.44 -2.16 23.01
N GLU A 564 -19.77 -1.75 21.92
CA GLU A 564 -18.96 -0.54 21.91
C GLU A 564 -19.85 0.71 21.95
N GLY A 565 -19.38 1.79 22.60
CA GLY A 565 -20.05 3.09 22.66
C GLY A 565 -20.83 3.35 23.96
N PRO A 566 -21.56 4.48 24.04
CA PRO A 566 -22.32 4.84 25.23
C PRO A 566 -23.49 3.88 25.42
N THR A 567 -23.53 3.22 26.59
CA THR A 567 -24.59 2.28 26.97
C THR A 567 -25.31 2.82 28.18
N LEU A 568 -26.61 3.07 28.03
CA LEU A 568 -27.50 3.49 29.11
C LEU A 568 -28.09 2.27 29.83
N GLN A 569 -28.65 1.33 29.07
CA GLN A 569 -29.22 0.10 29.60
C GLN A 569 -29.14 -1.03 28.57
N SER A 570 -29.03 -2.26 29.05
CA SER A 570 -29.09 -3.45 28.18
C SER A 570 -30.54 -3.74 27.77
N MET A 571 -30.70 -4.40 26.63
CA MET A 571 -32.00 -4.86 26.14
C MET A 571 -32.68 -5.82 27.13
N PRO A 572 -34.02 -5.92 27.15
CA PRO A 572 -34.74 -6.80 28.09
C PRO A 572 -34.28 -8.27 28.05
N SER A 573 -34.00 -8.81 26.87
CA SER A 573 -33.48 -10.18 26.69
C SER A 573 -32.13 -10.41 27.38
N GLU A 574 -31.22 -9.43 27.34
CA GLU A 574 -29.94 -9.46 28.08
C GLU A 574 -30.13 -9.31 29.58
N GLN A 575 -31.11 -8.49 30.01
CA GLN A 575 -31.43 -8.34 31.43
C GLN A 575 -31.90 -9.68 32.00
N VAL A 576 -32.79 -10.39 31.29
CA VAL A 576 -33.25 -11.72 31.69
C VAL A 576 -32.09 -12.72 31.74
N ARG A 577 -31.21 -12.73 30.72
CA ARG A 577 -30.05 -13.64 30.69
C ARG A 577 -29.10 -13.42 31.86
N ASN A 578 -28.81 -12.16 32.19
CA ASN A 578 -27.84 -11.80 33.23
C ASN A 578 -28.49 -11.59 34.61
N GLN A 579 -29.78 -11.90 34.78
CA GLN A 579 -30.53 -11.58 35.98
C GLN A 579 -29.95 -12.26 37.23
N LEU A 580 -29.62 -13.55 37.16
CA LEU A 580 -29.05 -14.28 38.30
C LEU A 580 -27.67 -13.76 38.70
N VAL A 581 -26.84 -13.38 37.71
CA VAL A 581 -25.53 -12.77 37.95
C VAL A 581 -25.69 -11.41 38.65
N THR A 582 -26.66 -10.60 38.19
CA THR A 582 -26.98 -9.31 38.80
C THR A 582 -27.49 -9.47 40.23
N MET A 583 -28.41 -10.40 40.46
CA MET A 583 -28.93 -10.73 41.79
C MET A 583 -27.81 -11.18 42.74
N CYS A 584 -26.94 -12.09 42.29
CA CYS A 584 -25.79 -12.55 43.06
C CYS A 584 -24.84 -11.38 43.42
N ASN A 585 -24.53 -10.51 42.45
CA ASN A 585 -23.65 -9.35 42.66
C ASN A 585 -24.26 -8.35 43.66
N VAL A 586 -25.55 -8.04 43.55
CA VAL A 586 -26.24 -7.11 44.46
C VAL A 586 -26.34 -7.71 45.85
N LEU A 587 -26.68 -9.00 45.98
CA LEU A 587 -26.72 -9.70 47.26
C LEU A 587 -25.33 -9.71 47.93
N ASN A 588 -24.28 -10.03 47.18
CA ASN A 588 -22.91 -10.01 47.69
C ASN A 588 -22.47 -8.61 48.16
N ARG A 589 -22.85 -7.55 47.43
CA ARG A 589 -22.60 -6.17 47.85
C ARG A 589 -23.40 -5.82 49.10
N ALA A 590 -24.68 -6.21 49.17
CA ALA A 590 -25.53 -5.98 50.33
C ALA A 590 -25.00 -6.70 51.58
N MET A 591 -24.59 -7.97 51.46
CA MET A 591 -23.94 -8.72 52.53
C MET A 591 -22.64 -8.05 53.00
N ALA A 592 -21.83 -7.54 52.07
CA ALA A 592 -20.60 -6.82 52.42
C ALA A 592 -20.87 -5.50 53.19
N VAL A 593 -22.01 -4.85 52.94
CA VAL A 593 -22.43 -3.64 53.67
C VAL A 593 -23.05 -3.98 55.02
N ILE A 594 -23.91 -4.99 55.09
CA ILE A 594 -24.62 -5.41 56.32
C ILE A 594 -23.64 -6.01 57.34
N ASN A 595 -22.67 -6.81 56.88
CA ASN A 595 -21.70 -7.45 57.76
C ASN A 595 -20.26 -7.30 57.24
N PRO A 596 -19.66 -6.10 57.37
CA PRO A 596 -18.30 -5.83 56.90
C PRO A 596 -17.23 -6.63 57.67
N HIS A 597 -17.57 -7.15 58.86
CA HIS A 597 -16.68 -7.97 59.68
C HIS A 597 -16.85 -9.47 59.45
N GLN A 598 -17.90 -9.94 58.75
CA GLN A 598 -18.09 -11.37 58.46
C GLN A 598 -16.95 -11.95 57.64
N ARG A 599 -16.42 -11.20 56.67
CA ARG A 599 -15.23 -11.63 55.90
C ARG A 599 -13.99 -11.75 56.78
N LYS A 600 -13.79 -10.84 57.73
CA LYS A 600 -12.67 -10.92 58.68
C LYS A 600 -12.85 -12.10 59.65
N LEU A 601 -14.03 -12.26 60.24
CA LEU A 601 -14.39 -13.38 61.11
C LEU A 601 -14.29 -14.72 60.38
N SER A 602 -14.78 -14.84 59.14
CA SER A 602 -14.63 -16.02 58.29
C SER A 602 -13.16 -16.33 58.01
N MET A 603 -12.33 -15.32 57.74
CA MET A 603 -10.88 -15.48 57.62
C MET A 603 -10.25 -15.98 58.93
N TYR A 604 -10.65 -15.42 60.08
CA TYR A 604 -10.18 -15.88 61.40
C TYR A 604 -10.62 -17.32 61.69
N PHE A 605 -11.85 -17.71 61.33
CA PHE A 605 -12.33 -19.08 61.48
C PHE A 605 -11.58 -20.06 60.57
N GLU A 606 -11.36 -19.73 59.29
CA GLU A 606 -10.51 -20.54 58.39
C GLU A 606 -9.08 -20.64 58.91
N TYR A 607 -8.51 -19.55 59.44
CA TYR A 607 -7.16 -19.54 60.00
C TYR A 607 -7.06 -20.42 61.27
N ILE A 608 -8.07 -20.37 62.14
CA ILE A 608 -8.17 -21.24 63.33
C ILE A 608 -8.36 -22.71 62.91
N GLU A 609 -9.17 -22.98 61.89
CA GLU A 609 -9.39 -24.34 61.37
C GLU A 609 -8.12 -24.93 60.74
N ILE A 610 -7.36 -24.10 60.01
CA ILE A 610 -6.03 -24.45 59.48
C ILE A 610 -5.06 -24.71 60.63
N ILE A 611 -5.01 -23.85 61.66
CA ILE A 611 -4.15 -24.07 62.83
C ILE A 611 -4.52 -25.38 63.53
N LEU A 612 -5.81 -25.65 63.78
CA LEU A 612 -6.26 -26.89 64.41
C LEU A 612 -5.91 -28.12 63.57
N LYS A 613 -6.07 -28.05 62.25
CA LYS A 613 -5.65 -29.12 61.31
C LYS A 613 -4.14 -29.35 61.34
N VAL A 614 -3.33 -28.28 61.37
CA VAL A 614 -1.87 -28.36 61.49
C VAL A 614 -1.46 -28.91 62.85
N GLN A 615 -2.13 -28.52 63.94
CA GLN A 615 -1.86 -29.02 65.29
C GLN A 615 -2.21 -30.50 65.43
N HIS A 616 -3.32 -30.95 64.81
CA HIS A 616 -3.69 -32.35 64.72
C HIS A 616 -2.69 -33.16 63.88
N LEU A 617 -2.22 -32.62 62.75
CA LEU A 617 -1.16 -33.23 61.94
C LEU A 617 0.18 -33.31 62.67
N LEU A 618 0.55 -32.28 63.42
CA LEU A 618 1.76 -32.27 64.27
C LEU A 618 1.64 -33.26 65.43
N TYR A 619 0.46 -33.44 66.01
CA TYR A 619 0.22 -34.45 67.05
C TYR A 619 0.38 -35.87 66.48
N LEU A 620 -0.17 -36.13 65.29
CA LEU A 620 -0.03 -37.42 64.60
C LEU A 620 1.43 -37.70 64.17
N THR A 621 2.14 -36.70 63.66
CA THR A 621 3.54 -36.85 63.21
C THR A 621 4.58 -36.77 64.33
N GLY A 622 4.21 -36.19 65.49
CA GLY A 622 5.03 -36.15 66.71
C GLY A 622 4.97 -37.45 67.51
N ALA A 623 3.87 -38.22 67.39
CA ALA A 623 3.77 -39.56 67.98
C ALA A 623 4.68 -40.58 67.26
N GLU A 624 5.02 -40.34 65.98
CA GLU A 624 5.84 -41.25 65.16
C GLU A 624 7.35 -40.96 65.21
N ARG A 625 7.81 -39.91 65.90
CA ARG A 625 9.24 -39.54 65.99
C ARG A 625 9.90 -39.77 67.36
N CYS A 626 9.23 -40.47 68.28
CA CYS A 626 9.82 -40.85 69.58
C CYS A 626 10.32 -42.30 69.65
N THR A 627 10.35 -43.05 68.54
CA THR A 627 10.95 -44.39 68.50
C THR A 627 11.89 -44.48 67.32
N GLU A 628 13.20 -44.34 67.58
CA GLU A 628 14.37 -44.88 66.83
C GLU A 628 15.54 -43.88 66.71
N SER A 629 16.32 -43.80 67.79
CA SER A 629 17.79 -43.85 67.77
C SER A 629 18.22 -44.35 69.16
N THR A 630 18.39 -45.66 69.34
CA THR A 630 19.64 -46.42 69.17
C THR A 630 20.69 -46.18 70.26
N ASP A 631 20.88 -47.28 70.99
CA ASP A 631 22.15 -47.83 71.50
C ASP A 631 22.63 -47.45 72.90
N GLY A 632 22.61 -48.48 73.75
CA GLY A 632 23.35 -48.50 75.00
C GLY A 632 23.05 -49.66 75.97
N GLU A 633 22.71 -50.89 75.55
CA GLU A 633 22.96 -52.08 76.39
C GLU A 633 23.22 -53.36 75.58
N THR A 634 24.50 -53.75 75.67
CA THR A 634 25.22 -54.99 75.37
C THR A 634 24.45 -56.29 75.67
N ILE A 635 24.30 -57.18 74.69
CA ILE A 635 25.14 -58.38 74.43
C ILE A 635 25.32 -58.51 72.92
#